data_AF-A0A1H5SHP7-F1
#
_entry.id   AF-A0A1H5SHP7-F1
#
_cell.length_a   1.000
_cell.length_b   1.000
_cell.length_c   1.000
_cell.angle_alpha   90.00
_cell.angle_beta   90.00
_cell.angle_gamma   90.00
#
_symmetry.space_group_name_H-M   'P 1'
#
loop_
_entity.id
_entity.type
_entity.pdbx_description
1 polymer ?
#
loop_
_entity_poly.entity_id
_entity_poly.type
_entity_poly.pdbx_seq_one_letter_code
_entity_poly.pdbx_strand_id
1 'polypeptide(L)'
;MYITKNKAIQLYCIFFALAIVFILLGFTININIEADYNLDPSLLEILINNLVVNGEAILFTIITAGIYSILYLFREFVFLGAVVNSLRRKTTFIRAISFVGIHGVIEVPAIVLSATLGVIIFLSILNYLKSRKANWKFIGKLLIINCLMIIMAALVESFITPFMLKNYIL
;
A
#
# COMPACT_ATOMS: atom_id res chain seq x y z
N MET A 1 -6.56 27.69 3.26
CA MET A 1 -7.47 27.08 2.26
C MET A 1 -7.55 25.60 2.62
N TYR A 2 -8.68 25.10 3.11
CA TYR A 2 -8.76 23.69 3.54
C TYR A 2 -8.51 22.73 2.36
N ILE A 3 -7.97 21.55 2.65
CA ILE A 3 -7.93 20.47 1.66
C ILE A 3 -9.37 20.05 1.40
N THR A 4 -9.81 20.24 0.17
CA THR A 4 -11.12 19.79 -0.29
C THR A 4 -11.04 18.30 -0.62
N LYS A 5 -12.20 17.63 -0.61
CA LYS A 5 -12.33 16.24 -1.06
C LYS A 5 -11.69 16.04 -2.43
N ASN A 6 -11.88 16.98 -3.36
CA ASN A 6 -11.33 16.90 -4.71
C ASN A 6 -9.79 16.92 -4.71
N LYS A 7 -9.16 17.74 -3.87
CA LYS A 7 -7.69 17.75 -3.74
C LYS A 7 -7.15 16.44 -3.16
N ALA A 8 -7.86 15.86 -2.19
CA ALA A 8 -7.50 14.56 -1.62
C ALA A 8 -7.57 13.44 -2.69
N ILE A 9 -8.64 13.42 -3.48
CA ILE A 9 -8.80 12.47 -4.60
C ILE A 9 -7.70 12.70 -5.65
N GLN A 10 -7.41 13.94 -6.03
CA GLN A 10 -6.34 14.25 -6.97
C GLN A 10 -4.98 13.73 -6.50
N LEU A 11 -4.62 13.98 -5.23
CA LEU A 11 -3.38 13.46 -4.65
C LEU A 11 -3.33 11.93 -4.67
N TYR A 12 -4.43 11.28 -4.28
CA TYR A 12 -4.55 9.83 -4.35
C TYR A 12 -4.33 9.31 -5.77
N CYS A 13 -4.98 9.90 -6.77
CA CYS A 13 -4.81 9.51 -8.18
C CYS A 13 -3.38 9.71 -8.68
N ILE A 14 -2.70 10.80 -8.28
CA ILE A 14 -1.29 11.04 -8.62
C ILE A 14 -0.41 9.94 -8.03
N PHE A 15 -0.58 9.61 -6.76
CA PHE A 15 0.19 8.56 -6.11
C PHE A 15 -0.14 7.16 -6.64
N PHE A 16 -1.39 6.92 -7.02
CA PHE A 16 -1.77 5.68 -7.68
C PHE A 16 -1.11 5.54 -9.06
N ALA A 17 -1.08 6.61 -9.86
CA ALA A 17 -0.37 6.61 -11.14
C ALA A 17 1.14 6.40 -10.94
N LEU A 18 1.72 7.02 -9.92
CA LEU A 18 3.13 6.84 -9.57
C LEU A 18 3.44 5.41 -9.13
N ALA A 19 2.55 4.78 -8.34
CA ALA A 19 2.66 3.38 -7.96
C ALA A 19 2.71 2.46 -9.19
N ILE A 20 1.87 2.69 -10.20
CA ILE A 20 1.92 1.92 -11.46
C ILE A 20 3.28 2.05 -12.13
N VAL A 21 3.83 3.27 -12.21
CA VAL A 21 5.17 3.50 -12.79
C VAL A 21 6.23 2.71 -12.01
N PHE A 22 6.15 2.68 -10.68
CA PHE A 22 7.08 1.92 -9.84
C PHE A 22 6.94 0.40 -9.98
N ILE A 23 5.72 -0.13 -10.15
CA ILE A 23 5.52 -1.55 -10.50
C ILE A 23 6.21 -1.87 -11.81
N LEU A 24 5.99 -1.05 -12.85
CA LEU A 24 6.60 -1.25 -14.17
C LEU A 24 8.13 -1.20 -14.09
N LEU A 25 8.69 -0.29 -13.29
CA LEU A 25 10.12 -0.23 -13.03
C LEU A 25 10.61 -1.50 -12.33
N GLY A 26 9.94 -1.93 -11.26
CA GLY A 26 10.25 -3.17 -10.54
C GLY A 26 10.23 -4.40 -11.43
N PHE A 27 9.33 -4.44 -12.42
CA PHE A 27 9.24 -5.53 -13.39
C PHE A 27 10.49 -5.70 -14.27
N THR A 28 11.33 -4.65 -14.38
CA THR A 28 12.62 -4.71 -15.09
C THR A 28 13.76 -5.27 -14.24
N ILE A 29 13.55 -5.40 -12.92
CA ILE A 29 14.56 -5.85 -11.97
C ILE A 29 14.49 -7.37 -11.83
N ASN A 30 15.66 -8.01 -11.89
CA ASN A 30 15.81 -9.44 -11.65
C ASN A 30 16.33 -9.66 -10.23
N ILE A 31 15.44 -10.09 -9.36
CA ILE A 31 15.79 -10.62 -8.04
C ILE A 31 15.65 -12.14 -8.06
N ASN A 32 16.48 -12.84 -7.30
CA ASN A 32 16.38 -14.29 -7.17
C ASN A 32 15.57 -14.61 -5.90
N ILE A 33 14.25 -14.73 -6.05
CA ILE A 33 13.37 -15.18 -4.95
C ILE A 33 13.09 -16.66 -5.15
N GLU A 34 13.43 -17.49 -4.16
CA GLU A 34 12.94 -18.86 -4.09
C GLU A 34 11.41 -18.83 -3.87
N ALA A 35 10.68 -19.63 -4.64
CA ALA A 35 9.25 -19.73 -4.50
C ALA A 35 8.93 -20.62 -3.29
N ASP A 36 9.16 -20.09 -2.09
CA ASP A 36 8.71 -20.71 -0.85
C ASP A 36 7.31 -20.19 -0.52
N TYR A 37 6.34 -21.11 -0.52
CA TYR A 37 4.94 -20.77 -0.30
C TYR A 37 4.65 -20.88 1.19
N ASN A 38 4.53 -19.73 1.87
CA ASN A 38 4.00 -19.74 3.22
C ASN A 38 2.48 -20.03 3.17
N LEU A 39 2.11 -21.29 3.41
CA LEU A 39 0.72 -21.76 3.39
C LEU A 39 0.00 -21.59 4.73
N ASP A 40 0.70 -21.20 5.78
CA ASP A 40 0.12 -20.93 7.11
C ASP A 40 0.63 -19.60 7.67
N PRO A 41 0.38 -18.48 6.97
CA PRO A 41 0.82 -17.18 7.43
C PRO A 41 0.02 -16.71 8.65
N SER A 42 0.74 -16.20 9.66
CA SER A 42 0.12 -15.67 10.88
C SER A 42 -0.60 -14.34 10.60
N LEU A 43 -1.93 -14.34 10.77
CA LEU A 43 -2.76 -13.14 10.62
C LEU A 43 -2.26 -11.98 11.48
N LEU A 44 -1.87 -12.27 12.73
CA LEU A 44 -1.43 -11.24 13.64
C LEU A 44 -0.11 -10.62 13.18
N GLU A 45 0.81 -11.42 12.66
CA GLU A 45 2.09 -10.94 12.14
C GLU A 45 1.89 -10.07 10.89
N ILE A 46 1.09 -10.54 9.93
CA ILE A 46 0.75 -9.76 8.73
C ILE A 46 0.07 -8.44 9.11
N LEU A 47 -0.94 -8.50 9.98
CA LEU A 47 -1.71 -7.32 10.37
C LEU A 47 -0.81 -6.30 11.08
N ILE A 48 0.01 -6.73 12.03
CA ILE A 48 0.93 -5.83 12.75
C ILE A 48 1.94 -5.24 11.77
N ASN A 49 2.56 -6.05 10.91
CA ASN A 49 3.50 -5.56 9.92
C ASN A 49 2.87 -4.49 9.03
N ASN A 50 1.68 -4.76 8.48
CA ASN A 50 1.01 -3.84 7.57
C ASN A 50 0.58 -2.56 8.29
N LEU A 51 0.09 -2.64 9.53
CA LEU A 51 -0.22 -1.46 10.35
C LEU A 51 1.01 -0.63 10.66
N VAL A 52 2.14 -1.26 11.03
CA VAL A 52 3.40 -0.58 11.35
C VAL A 52 3.93 0.11 10.10
N VAL A 53 4.09 -0.61 8.98
CA VAL A 53 4.63 -0.06 7.73
C VAL A 53 3.79 1.12 7.22
N ASN A 54 2.46 0.97 7.20
CA ASN A 54 1.57 2.05 6.75
C ASN A 54 1.54 3.23 7.74
N GLY A 55 1.60 2.96 9.05
CA GLY A 55 1.65 3.97 10.10
C GLY A 55 2.94 4.79 10.06
N GLU A 56 4.09 4.11 9.92
CA GLU A 56 5.40 4.73 9.69
C GLU A 56 5.41 5.58 8.42
N ALA A 57 4.81 5.09 7.34
CA ALA A 57 4.68 5.84 6.11
C ALA A 57 3.92 7.15 6.30
N ILE A 58 2.79 7.14 7.00
CA ILE A 58 2.04 8.35 7.33
C ILE A 58 2.91 9.29 8.18
N LEU A 59 3.53 8.78 9.25
CA LEU A 59 4.32 9.58 10.19
C LEU A 59 5.53 10.24 9.51
N PHE A 60 6.36 9.46 8.80
CA PHE A 60 7.54 9.99 8.12
C PHE A 60 7.18 10.90 6.96
N THR A 61 6.05 10.68 6.28
CA THR A 61 5.54 11.62 5.28
C THR A 61 5.22 12.98 5.91
N ILE A 62 4.64 13.00 7.12
CA ILE A 62 4.39 14.26 7.84
C ILE A 62 5.70 14.97 8.18
N ILE A 63 6.67 14.24 8.73
CA ILE A 63 7.97 14.80 9.16
C ILE A 63 8.77 15.34 7.98
N THR A 64 8.74 14.65 6.85
CA THR A 64 9.52 14.99 5.64
C THR A 64 8.76 15.88 4.66
N ALA A 65 7.66 16.51 5.09
CA ALA A 65 6.84 17.40 4.25
C ALA A 65 6.36 16.76 2.92
N GLY A 66 6.12 15.44 2.93
CA GLY A 66 5.64 14.69 1.77
C GLY A 66 6.69 13.85 1.06
N ILE A 67 8.00 14.09 1.25
CA ILE A 67 9.05 13.42 0.47
C ILE A 67 9.05 11.91 0.71
N TYR A 68 8.88 11.47 1.96
CA TYR A 68 8.86 10.04 2.30
C TYR A 68 7.75 9.26 1.61
N SER A 69 6.62 9.90 1.26
CA SER A 69 5.54 9.22 0.54
C SER A 69 6.01 8.66 -0.80
N ILE A 70 6.90 9.36 -1.51
CA ILE A 70 7.44 8.92 -2.79
C ILE A 70 8.40 7.73 -2.57
N LEU A 71 9.27 7.82 -1.56
CA LEU A 71 10.21 6.74 -1.22
C LEU A 71 9.49 5.48 -0.75
N TYR A 72 8.44 5.65 0.04
CA TYR A 72 7.58 4.57 0.50
C TYR A 72 6.90 3.86 -0.68
N LEU A 73 6.21 4.62 -1.54
CA LEU A 73 5.61 4.06 -2.75
C LEU A 73 6.66 3.40 -3.65
N PHE A 74 7.84 4.00 -3.80
CA PHE A 74 8.93 3.40 -4.56
C PHE A 74 9.31 2.04 -4.01
N ARG A 75 9.60 1.94 -2.71
CA ARG A 75 9.97 0.69 -2.06
C ARG A 75 8.90 -0.39 -2.25
N GLU A 76 7.66 -0.11 -1.90
CA GLU A 76 6.58 -1.10 -1.93
C GLU A 76 6.29 -1.57 -3.36
N PHE A 77 6.16 -0.64 -4.31
CA PHE A 77 5.72 -0.97 -5.66
C PHE A 77 6.84 -1.47 -6.56
N VAL A 78 8.09 -1.02 -6.38
CA VAL A 78 9.25 -1.63 -7.07
C VAL A 78 9.46 -3.06 -6.56
N PHE A 79 9.38 -3.29 -5.25
CA PHE A 79 9.50 -4.63 -4.69
C PHE A 79 8.40 -5.54 -5.23
N LEU A 80 7.14 -5.08 -5.23
CA LEU A 80 6.02 -5.81 -5.81
C LEU A 80 6.26 -6.20 -7.28
N GLY A 81 6.70 -5.24 -8.11
CA GLY A 81 7.01 -5.50 -9.52
C GLY A 81 8.14 -6.53 -9.70
N ALA A 82 9.19 -6.44 -8.87
CA ALA A 82 10.32 -7.35 -8.92
C ALA A 82 9.95 -8.78 -8.47
N VAL A 83 9.10 -8.92 -7.44
CA VAL A 83 8.55 -10.20 -6.97
C VAL A 83 7.75 -10.87 -8.08
N VAL A 84 6.82 -10.13 -8.72
CA VAL A 84 6.00 -10.67 -9.82
C VAL A 84 6.88 -11.11 -10.99
N ASN A 85 7.88 -10.32 -11.38
CA ASN A 85 8.78 -10.71 -12.46
C ASN A 85 9.60 -11.97 -12.12
N SER A 86 10.14 -12.06 -10.90
CA SER A 86 10.87 -13.25 -10.43
C SER A 86 10.01 -14.52 -10.48
N LEU A 87 8.79 -14.45 -9.94
CA LEU A 87 7.86 -15.59 -9.92
C LEU A 87 7.40 -15.98 -11.32
N ARG A 88 7.16 -15.01 -12.21
CA ARG A 88 6.79 -15.25 -13.61
C ARG A 88 7.88 -15.98 -14.38
N ARG A 89 9.16 -15.79 -14.05
CA ARG A 89 10.27 -16.49 -14.71
C ARG A 89 10.37 -17.96 -14.28
N LYS A 90 9.87 -18.30 -13.09
CA LYS A 90 9.88 -19.68 -12.54
C LYS A 90 8.56 -20.44 -12.79
N THR A 91 7.47 -19.71 -13.03
CA THR A 91 6.11 -20.26 -13.18
C THR A 91 5.39 -19.61 -14.38
N THR A 92 4.06 -19.56 -14.38
CA THR A 92 3.29 -18.80 -15.39
C THR A 92 2.96 -17.39 -14.87
N PHE A 93 2.68 -16.46 -15.77
CA PHE A 93 2.28 -15.10 -15.38
C PHE A 93 1.02 -15.08 -14.50
N ILE A 94 0.05 -15.95 -14.79
CA ILE A 94 -1.18 -16.09 -14.00
C ILE A 94 -0.85 -16.54 -12.58
N ARG A 95 0.05 -17.51 -12.40
CA ARG A 95 0.52 -17.96 -11.08
C ARG A 95 1.29 -16.87 -10.33
N ALA A 96 2.11 -16.09 -11.03
CA ALA A 96 2.85 -14.98 -10.43
C ALA A 96 1.93 -13.86 -9.93
N ILE A 97 0.89 -13.49 -10.69
CA ILE A 97 -0.08 -12.47 -10.25
C ILE A 97 -0.95 -13.01 -9.11
N SER A 98 -1.32 -14.29 -9.12
CA SER A 98 -2.11 -14.85 -8.03
C SER A 98 -1.33 -15.02 -6.72
N PHE A 99 0.00 -14.85 -6.74
CA PHE A 99 0.82 -14.70 -5.54
C PHE A 99 0.68 -13.33 -4.88
N VAL A 100 0.58 -12.26 -5.68
CA VAL A 100 0.08 -10.94 -5.21
C VAL A 100 -1.40 -11.01 -4.86
N GLY A 101 -2.10 -11.98 -5.46
CA GLY A 101 -3.36 -12.51 -5.01
C GLY A 101 -4.51 -11.51 -4.99
N ILE A 102 -5.56 -11.93 -4.28
CA ILE A 102 -6.76 -11.13 -4.04
C ILE A 102 -6.46 -10.04 -3.00
N HIS A 103 -5.51 -10.28 -2.09
CA HIS A 103 -5.16 -9.30 -1.05
C HIS A 103 -4.55 -8.03 -1.64
N GLY A 104 -3.73 -8.14 -2.70
CA GLY A 104 -3.17 -6.99 -3.41
C GLY A 104 -4.22 -6.03 -3.98
N VAL A 105 -5.45 -6.48 -4.27
CA VAL A 105 -6.55 -5.61 -4.73
C VAL A 105 -6.98 -4.62 -3.64
N ILE A 106 -6.84 -5.00 -2.37
CA ILE A 106 -7.20 -4.17 -1.21
C ILE A 106 -5.97 -3.44 -0.67
N GLU A 107 -4.83 -4.12 -0.61
CA GLU A 107 -3.59 -3.61 -0.06
C GLU A 107 -3.01 -2.46 -0.90
N VAL A 108 -2.97 -2.59 -2.23
CA VAL A 108 -2.42 -1.56 -3.11
C VAL A 108 -3.14 -0.22 -2.93
N PRO A 109 -4.49 -0.15 -2.93
CA PRO A 109 -5.20 1.05 -2.55
C PRO A 109 -4.91 1.56 -1.13
N ALA A 110 -4.71 0.67 -0.15
CA ALA A 110 -4.40 1.07 1.24
C ALA A 110 -3.02 1.72 1.35
N ILE A 111 -1.99 1.14 0.73
CA ILE A 111 -0.62 1.70 0.66
C ILE A 111 -0.65 3.10 0.04
N VAL A 112 -1.35 3.27 -1.08
CA VAL A 112 -1.50 4.57 -1.76
C VAL A 112 -2.27 5.57 -0.88
N LEU A 113 -3.29 5.10 -0.15
CA LEU A 113 -4.04 5.94 0.77
C LEU A 113 -3.19 6.39 1.97
N SER A 114 -2.33 5.53 2.52
CA SER A 114 -1.37 5.87 3.58
C SER A 114 -0.41 6.98 3.15
N ALA A 115 0.20 6.85 1.97
CA ALA A 115 1.04 7.89 1.37
C ALA A 115 0.28 9.22 1.22
N THR A 116 -0.96 9.15 0.70
CA THR A 116 -1.84 10.31 0.52
C THR A 116 -2.21 10.97 1.85
N LEU A 117 -2.55 10.17 2.86
CA LEU A 117 -2.93 10.61 4.19
C LEU A 117 -1.82 11.40 4.85
N GLY A 118 -0.57 10.95 4.77
CA GLY A 118 0.58 11.68 5.31
C GLY A 118 0.69 13.10 4.74
N VAL A 119 0.53 13.26 3.42
CA VAL A 119 0.56 14.58 2.76
C VAL A 119 -0.66 15.42 3.16
N ILE A 120 -1.86 14.83 3.21
CA ILE A 120 -3.09 15.52 3.62
C ILE A 120 -2.98 16.04 5.05
N ILE A 121 -2.43 15.23 5.96
CA ILE A 121 -2.24 15.61 7.37
C ILE A 121 -1.23 16.75 7.46
N PHE A 122 -0.07 16.62 6.80
CA PHE A 122 0.95 17.67 6.75
C PHE A 122 0.38 19.02 6.27
N LEU A 123 -0.29 19.01 5.11
CA LEU A 123 -0.92 20.21 4.54
C LEU A 123 -2.04 20.78 5.44
N SER A 124 -2.73 19.92 6.19
CA SER A 124 -3.75 20.35 7.15
C SER A 124 -3.15 20.97 8.41
N ILE A 125 -2.01 20.46 8.89
CA ILE A 125 -1.22 21.08 9.96
C ILE A 125 -0.76 22.48 9.52
N LEU A 126 -0.19 22.63 8.32
CA LEU A 126 0.22 23.94 7.80
C LEU A 126 -0.95 24.93 7.69
N ASN A 127 -2.10 24.48 7.19
CA ASN A 127 -3.31 25.31 7.12
C ASN A 127 -3.84 25.70 8.51
N TYR A 128 -3.75 24.79 9.47
CA TYR A 128 -4.12 25.06 10.86
C TYR A 128 -3.20 26.10 11.49
N LEU A 129 -1.88 26.00 11.28
CA LEU A 129 -0.92 27.00 11.76
C LEU A 129 -1.17 28.39 11.14
N LYS A 130 -1.46 28.44 9.83
CA LYS A 130 -1.68 29.71 9.11
C LYS A 130 -3.03 30.38 9.40
N SER A 131 -4.08 29.58 9.54
CA SER A 131 -5.46 30.10 9.52
C SER A 131 -6.39 29.52 10.58
N ARG A 132 -5.90 28.63 11.48
CA ARG A 132 -6.68 27.90 12.49
C ARG A 132 -7.81 27.06 11.91
N LYS A 133 -7.61 26.61 10.68
CA LYS A 133 -8.60 25.97 9.82
C LYS A 133 -8.06 24.62 9.33
N ALA A 134 -8.57 23.52 9.89
CA ALA A 134 -8.38 22.16 9.38
C ALA A 134 -9.66 21.31 9.52
N ASN A 135 -9.84 20.33 8.63
CA ASN A 135 -10.99 19.41 8.67
C ASN A 135 -10.57 18.06 9.26
N TRP A 136 -10.34 18.03 10.57
CA TRP A 136 -9.89 16.82 11.29
C TRP A 136 -10.89 15.66 11.19
N LYS A 137 -12.19 15.96 11.09
CA LYS A 137 -13.24 14.95 10.90
C LYS A 137 -13.08 14.20 9.58
N PHE A 138 -12.72 14.90 8.50
CA PHE A 138 -12.44 14.28 7.20
C PHE A 138 -11.20 13.38 7.26
N ILE A 139 -10.13 13.86 7.89
CA ILE A 139 -8.88 13.08 8.08
C ILE A 139 -9.15 11.82 8.90
N GLY A 140 -9.86 11.93 10.02
CA GLY A 140 -10.21 10.78 10.86
C GLY A 140 -11.02 9.72 10.12
N LYS A 141 -11.94 10.14 9.24
CA LYS A 141 -12.67 9.19 8.36
C LYS A 141 -11.73 8.44 7.41
N LEU A 142 -10.78 9.14 6.78
CA LEU A 142 -9.82 8.51 5.88
C LEU A 142 -8.88 7.56 6.63
N LEU A 143 -8.44 7.90 7.84
CA LEU A 143 -7.64 7.01 8.69
C LEU A 143 -8.42 5.73 9.03
N ILE A 144 -9.69 5.84 9.43
CA ILE A 144 -10.54 4.68 9.71
C ILE A 144 -10.70 3.79 8.47
N ILE A 145 -10.98 4.40 7.30
CA ILE A 145 -11.08 3.68 6.03
C ILE A 145 -9.77 2.93 5.74
N ASN A 146 -8.63 3.59 5.91
CA ASN A 146 -7.32 2.99 5.69
C ASN A 146 -7.06 1.80 6.62
N CYS A 147 -7.34 1.95 7.92
CA CYS A 147 -7.19 0.85 8.88
C CYS A 147 -8.10 -0.34 8.54
N LEU A 148 -9.35 -0.09 8.13
CA LEU A 148 -10.27 -1.16 7.71
C LEU A 148 -9.75 -1.88 6.46
N MET A 149 -9.19 -1.17 5.49
CA MET A 149 -8.59 -1.77 4.31
C MET A 149 -7.38 -2.64 4.66
N ILE A 150 -6.50 -2.17 5.56
CA ILE A 150 -5.35 -2.96 6.05
C ILE A 150 -5.81 -4.25 6.74
N ILE A 151 -6.84 -4.16 7.60
CA ILE A 151 -7.41 -5.34 8.27
C ILE A 151 -7.98 -6.32 7.24
N MET A 152 -8.74 -5.83 6.26
CA MET A 152 -9.30 -6.67 5.20
C MET A 152 -8.22 -7.32 4.35
N ALA A 153 -7.16 -6.60 3.99
CA ALA A 153 -6.03 -7.15 3.25
C ALA A 153 -5.37 -8.28 4.04
N ALA A 154 -5.09 -8.09 5.34
CA ALA A 154 -4.50 -9.11 6.20
C ALA A 154 -5.38 -10.37 6.32
N LEU A 155 -6.70 -10.21 6.45
CA LEU A 155 -7.64 -11.34 6.45
C LEU A 155 -7.61 -12.13 5.14
N VAL A 156 -7.61 -11.42 4.01
CA VAL A 156 -7.54 -12.05 2.68
C VAL A 156 -6.19 -12.74 2.47
N GLU A 157 -5.10 -12.14 2.93
CA GLU A 157 -3.76 -12.70 2.85
C GLU A 157 -3.60 -13.93 3.74
N SER A 158 -4.23 -13.95 4.91
CA SER A 158 -4.06 -15.06 5.87
C SER A 158 -4.95 -16.26 5.60
N PHE A 159 -6.16 -16.04 5.08
CA PHE A 159 -7.14 -17.10 4.90
C PHE A 159 -7.42 -17.42 3.44
N ILE A 160 -7.66 -16.40 2.63
CA ILE A 160 -8.14 -16.58 1.25
C ILE A 160 -6.97 -16.90 0.31
N THR A 161 -5.84 -16.22 0.46
CA THR A 161 -4.68 -16.41 -0.42
C THR A 161 -4.11 -17.83 -0.29
N PRO A 162 -3.88 -18.41 0.91
CA PRO A 162 -3.45 -19.79 1.06
C PRO A 162 -4.48 -20.80 0.55
N PHE A 163 -5.77 -20.57 0.80
CA PHE A 163 -6.85 -21.41 0.28
C PHE A 163 -6.84 -21.46 -1.26
N MET A 164 -6.65 -20.31 -1.91
CA MET A 164 -6.59 -20.22 -3.37
C MET A 164 -5.33 -20.90 -3.93
N LEU A 165 -4.18 -20.69 -3.27
CA LEU A 165 -2.92 -21.31 -3.65
C LEU A 165 -3.01 -22.83 -3.58
N LYS A 166 -3.55 -23.38 -2.49
CA LYS A 166 -3.64 -24.83 -2.24
C LYS A 166 -4.62 -25.56 -3.16
N ASN A 167 -5.74 -24.93 -3.54
CA ASN A 167 -6.82 -25.62 -4.27
C ASN A 167 -6.82 -25.38 -5.78
N TYR A 168 -6.22 -24.30 -6.27
CA TYR A 168 -6.35 -23.90 -7.69
C TYR A 168 -5.03 -23.64 -8.40
N ILE A 169 -3.91 -23.50 -7.68
CA ILE A 169 -2.64 -23.02 -8.25
C ILE A 169 -1.53 -24.05 -8.13
N LEU A 170 -1.27 -24.55 -6.92
CA LEU A 170 -0.33 -25.63 -6.62
C LEU A 170 -0.93 -26.97 -7.03
#